data_AF-H9FJA8-F1
#
_entry.id   AF-H9FJA8-F1
#
_cell.length_a   1.000
_cell.length_b   1.000
_cell.length_c   1.000
_cell.angle_alpha   90.00
_cell.angle_beta   90.00
_cell.angle_gamma   90.00
#
_symmetry.space_group_name_H-M   'P 1'
#
loop_
_entity.id
_entity.type
_entity.pdbx_description
1 polymer ?
#
loop_
_entity_poly.entity_id
_entity_poly.type
_entity_poly.pdbx_seq_one_letter_code
_entity_poly.pdbx_strand_id
1 'polypeptide(L)'
;LDECPSDVLPEQEGVCLPLSRHTVDMLQCLRFPGLAPPHTRAPSPLGPTRDPVATFLETCREPGSQPAGPASLRAEFLPPSVASIKVSAELLRAALKDGHSGVPLCCATLQWLLAENAAVDIVRARALSSIQGVAPDGADVHLIVREVAMTDLCPAGPIQAVEIQVESSSLADICRAHHAVVGRMQTMVTEQAAQGSSAPDLRVQYLRQIHANHETLLREVQTLRDRLCTEDEASSCATAQRLLQVYRQLRHL
;
A
#
# COMPACT_ATOMS: atom_id res chain seq x y z
N LEU A 1 -6.42 55.20 -45.53
CA LEU A 1 -6.21 55.05 -44.08
C LEU A 1 -6.56 53.60 -43.79
N ASP A 2 -5.52 52.81 -43.53
CA ASP A 2 -5.49 51.35 -43.53
C ASP A 2 -6.40 50.71 -42.47
N GLU A 3 -7.13 49.70 -42.90
CA GLU A 3 -7.70 48.63 -42.09
C GLU A 3 -6.58 47.72 -41.58
N CYS A 4 -6.58 47.44 -40.28
CA CYS A 4 -5.71 46.46 -39.65
C CYS A 4 -6.39 45.08 -39.73
N PRO A 5 -5.72 44.00 -40.22
CA PRO A 5 -6.35 42.70 -40.29
C PRO A 5 -6.41 42.06 -38.89
N SER A 6 -7.59 41.58 -38.50
CA SER A 6 -7.74 40.72 -37.33
C SER A 6 -7.04 39.39 -37.59
N ASP A 7 -6.06 39.08 -36.76
CA ASP A 7 -5.32 37.83 -36.78
C ASP A 7 -6.24 36.70 -36.30
N VAL A 8 -6.80 35.95 -37.26
CA VAL A 8 -7.67 34.80 -37.00
C VAL A 8 -6.77 33.60 -36.69
N LEU A 9 -6.60 33.30 -35.42
CA LEU A 9 -6.03 32.02 -34.99
C LEU A 9 -6.92 30.88 -35.51
N PRO A 10 -6.34 29.78 -36.04
CA PRO A 10 -7.12 28.66 -36.52
C PRO A 10 -7.89 28.02 -35.35
N GLU A 11 -9.20 27.81 -35.55
CA GLU A 11 -10.03 27.06 -34.60
C GLU A 11 -9.46 25.65 -34.47
N GLN A 12 -8.76 25.41 -33.36
CA GLN A 12 -8.26 24.10 -33.03
C GLN A 12 -9.44 23.30 -32.48
N GLU A 13 -10.10 22.52 -33.33
CA GLU A 13 -11.13 21.54 -32.93
C GLU A 13 -10.50 20.50 -31.98
N GLY A 14 -10.52 20.82 -30.68
CA GLY A 14 -10.05 19.93 -29.63
C GLY A 14 -11.17 19.00 -29.19
N VAL A 15 -10.95 17.69 -29.28
CA VAL A 15 -11.82 16.70 -28.64
C VAL A 15 -11.49 16.66 -27.15
N CYS A 16 -12.32 17.27 -26.32
CA CYS A 16 -12.22 17.17 -24.87
C CYS A 16 -12.78 15.81 -24.42
N LEU A 17 -11.90 14.82 -24.25
CA LEU A 17 -12.28 13.57 -23.59
C LEU A 17 -12.26 13.77 -22.07
N PRO A 18 -13.31 13.36 -21.33
CA PRO A 18 -13.27 13.38 -19.88
C PRO A 18 -12.15 12.46 -19.40
N LEU A 19 -11.12 13.03 -18.79
CA LEU A 19 -10.05 12.27 -18.18
C LEU A 19 -10.56 11.63 -16.90
N SER A 20 -10.70 10.31 -16.91
CA SER A 20 -10.97 9.53 -15.71
C SER A 20 -9.74 9.55 -14.79
N ARG A 21 -9.85 10.18 -13.62
CA ARG A 21 -8.79 10.17 -12.61
C ARG A 21 -8.64 8.75 -12.05
N HIS A 22 -7.51 8.12 -12.33
CA HIS A 22 -7.12 6.84 -11.74
C HIS A 22 -6.05 7.10 -10.70
N THR A 23 -6.28 6.66 -9.46
CA THR A 23 -5.27 6.73 -8.41
C THR A 23 -4.42 5.48 -8.52
N VAL A 24 -3.15 5.65 -8.91
CA VAL A 24 -2.20 4.55 -8.91
C VAL A 24 -1.58 4.42 -7.53
N ASP A 25 -1.67 3.24 -6.93
CA ASP A 25 -1.09 2.97 -5.61
C ASP A 25 0.12 2.02 -5.67
N MET A 26 0.76 1.84 -4.52
CA MET A 26 1.97 1.03 -4.40
C MET A 26 1.74 -0.45 -4.79
N LEU A 27 0.56 -1.00 -4.51
CA LEU A 27 0.28 -2.43 -4.76
C LEU A 27 0.12 -2.73 -6.25
N GLN A 28 -0.41 -1.78 -7.04
CA GLN A 28 -0.40 -1.87 -8.50
C GLN A 28 1.02 -1.80 -9.08
N CYS A 29 1.91 -1.06 -8.42
CA CYS A 29 3.28 -0.86 -8.86
C CYS A 29 4.22 -2.03 -8.52
N LEU A 30 3.79 -2.99 -7.69
CA LEU A 30 4.60 -4.15 -7.34
C LEU A 30 4.81 -5.06 -8.56
N ARG A 31 6.08 -5.37 -8.83
CA ARG A 31 6.50 -6.33 -9.85
C ARG A 31 6.77 -7.68 -9.23
N PHE A 32 6.57 -8.76 -9.97
CA PHE A 32 6.77 -10.13 -9.49
C PHE A 32 7.67 -10.94 -10.44
N PRO A 33 8.99 -10.67 -10.47
CA PRO A 33 9.90 -11.19 -11.50
C PRO A 33 10.02 -12.72 -11.49
N GLY A 34 9.92 -13.35 -10.31
CA GLY A 34 9.99 -14.81 -10.16
C GLY A 34 8.73 -15.57 -10.54
N LEU A 35 7.66 -14.86 -10.95
CA LEU A 35 6.35 -15.42 -11.21
C LEU A 35 5.90 -15.28 -12.68
N ALA A 36 6.71 -14.66 -13.54
CA ALA A 36 6.40 -14.60 -14.97
C ALA A 36 6.36 -16.01 -15.59
N PRO A 37 5.29 -16.40 -16.31
CA PRO A 37 5.27 -17.68 -17.01
C PRO A 37 6.36 -17.70 -18.10
N PRO A 38 7.06 -18.83 -18.31
CA PRO A 38 8.00 -18.99 -19.41
C PRO A 38 7.22 -19.16 -20.71
N HIS A 39 6.64 -18.09 -21.22
CA HIS A 39 5.97 -18.10 -22.52
C HIS A 39 6.79 -17.29 -23.52
N THR A 40 7.50 -18.08 -24.32
CA THR A 40 7.85 -17.81 -25.71
C THR A 40 8.66 -16.55 -25.94
N ARG A 41 9.93 -16.60 -25.54
CA ARG A 41 10.99 -15.80 -26.15
C ARG A 41 11.11 -16.21 -27.62
N ALA A 42 10.20 -15.73 -28.47
CA ALA A 42 10.48 -15.67 -29.90
C ALA A 42 11.71 -14.76 -30.06
N PRO A 43 12.74 -15.16 -30.82
CA PRO A 43 13.87 -14.29 -31.10
C PRO A 43 13.37 -13.14 -31.99
N SER A 44 12.89 -12.07 -31.37
CA SER A 44 12.59 -10.83 -32.06
C SER A 44 13.91 -10.07 -32.26
N PRO A 45 14.22 -9.57 -33.47
CA PRO A 45 15.51 -8.94 -33.79
C PRO A 45 15.70 -7.55 -33.16
N LEU A 46 14.72 -7.06 -32.39
CA LEU A 46 14.78 -5.82 -31.64
C LEU A 46 14.84 -6.20 -30.15
N GLY A 47 15.82 -5.64 -29.45
CA GLY A 47 16.14 -5.96 -28.05
C GLY A 47 14.97 -5.84 -27.08
N PRO A 48 15.15 -6.24 -25.80
CA PRO A 48 14.04 -6.41 -24.87
C PRO A 48 13.22 -5.12 -24.80
N THR A 49 11.96 -5.19 -25.24
CA THR A 49 10.96 -4.14 -25.06
C THR A 49 10.86 -3.90 -23.56
N ARG A 50 11.50 -2.81 -23.10
CA ARG A 50 11.46 -2.38 -21.71
C ARG A 50 10.01 -2.14 -21.32
N ASP A 51 9.66 -2.59 -20.11
CA ASP A 51 8.39 -2.25 -19.48
C ASP A 51 8.21 -0.71 -19.56
N PRO A 52 7.12 -0.20 -20.16
CA PRO A 52 6.89 1.24 -20.30
C PRO A 52 6.87 1.94 -18.93
N VAL A 53 6.43 1.24 -17.88
CA VAL A 53 6.49 1.74 -16.50
C VAL A 53 7.92 1.80 -16.01
N ALA A 54 8.76 0.81 -16.34
CA ALA A 54 10.19 0.84 -16.00
C ALA A 54 10.91 1.99 -16.70
N THR A 55 10.58 2.24 -17.96
CA THR A 55 11.14 3.34 -18.76
C THR A 55 10.72 4.70 -18.16
N PHE A 56 9.44 4.86 -17.83
CA PHE A 56 8.94 6.07 -17.17
C PHE A 56 9.63 6.33 -15.83
N LEU A 57 9.74 5.32 -14.97
CA LEU A 57 10.42 5.44 -13.69
C LEU A 57 11.93 5.73 -13.84
N GLU A 58 12.59 5.13 -14.82
CA GLU A 58 13.98 5.45 -15.16
C GLU A 58 14.13 6.91 -15.59
N THR A 59 13.17 7.46 -16.35
CA THR A 59 13.20 8.89 -16.76
C THR A 59 12.88 9.86 -15.63
N CYS A 60 12.16 9.42 -14.59
CA CYS A 60 11.90 10.22 -13.39
C CYS A 60 13.06 10.20 -12.38
N ARG A 61 14.07 9.34 -12.55
CA ARG A 61 15.28 9.37 -11.72
C ARG A 61 16.20 10.49 -12.21
N GLU A 62 16.52 11.43 -11.33
CA GLU A 62 17.46 12.52 -11.65
C GLU A 62 18.83 11.96 -12.10
N PRO A 63 19.45 12.54 -13.16
CA PRO A 63 20.77 12.15 -13.61
C PRO A 63 21.82 12.42 -12.51
N GLY A 64 22.23 11.39 -11.78
CA GLY A 64 23.17 11.51 -10.66
C GLY A 64 22.84 10.63 -9.46
N SER A 65 21.64 10.04 -9.40
CA SER A 65 21.27 9.07 -8.37
C SER A 65 21.92 7.70 -8.61
N GLN A 66 23.23 7.60 -8.49
CA GLN A 66 23.87 6.29 -8.28
C GLN A 66 23.45 5.73 -6.92
N PRO A 67 23.15 4.42 -6.79
CA PRO A 67 23.06 3.77 -5.50
C PRO A 67 24.48 3.49 -5.00
N ALA A 68 25.23 4.53 -4.64
CA ALA A 68 26.57 4.40 -4.08
C ALA A 68 26.71 5.38 -2.90
N GLY A 69 26.11 4.99 -1.78
CA GLY A 69 26.22 5.66 -0.49
C GLY A 69 25.80 4.68 0.61
N PRO A 70 26.14 4.93 1.89
CA PRO A 70 26.10 3.96 3.01
C PRO A 70 24.72 3.37 3.36
N ALA A 71 23.69 3.61 2.55
CA ALA A 71 22.38 2.97 2.62
C ALA A 71 22.43 1.46 2.32
N SER A 72 23.36 0.97 1.48
CA SER A 72 23.48 -0.48 1.20
C SER A 72 23.94 -1.28 2.43
N LEU A 73 24.79 -0.70 3.27
CA LEU A 73 25.29 -1.34 4.50
C LEU A 73 24.30 -1.26 5.67
N ARG A 74 23.33 -0.33 5.64
CA ARG A 74 22.28 -0.28 6.68
C ARG A 74 21.11 -1.25 6.41
N ALA A 75 20.95 -1.71 5.18
CA ALA A 75 19.91 -2.68 4.81
C ALA A 75 20.25 -4.12 5.23
N GLU A 76 21.53 -4.48 5.35
CA GLU A 76 21.94 -5.87 5.66
C GLU A 76 21.82 -6.26 7.14
N PHE A 77 21.75 -5.29 8.06
CA PHE A 77 21.83 -5.55 9.51
C PHE A 77 20.60 -5.14 10.33
N LEU A 78 19.55 -4.61 9.69
CA LEU A 78 18.30 -4.27 10.36
C LEU A 78 17.23 -5.30 10.05
N PRO A 79 16.50 -5.82 11.05
CA PRO A 79 15.36 -6.68 10.79
C PRO A 79 14.37 -5.92 9.90
N PRO A 80 13.70 -6.62 8.96
CA PRO A 80 12.72 -6.00 8.08
C PRO A 80 11.68 -5.29 8.95
N SER A 81 11.33 -4.08 8.54
CA SER A 81 10.25 -3.37 9.19
C SER A 81 8.94 -4.06 8.83
N VAL A 82 8.01 -4.09 9.79
CA VAL A 82 6.71 -4.76 9.63
C VAL A 82 5.60 -3.78 10.00
N ALA A 83 4.52 -3.80 9.21
CA ALA A 83 3.24 -3.17 9.54
C ALA A 83 2.13 -4.21 9.45
N SER A 84 1.14 -4.16 10.34
CA SER A 84 0.01 -5.08 10.29
C SER A 84 -1.33 -4.37 10.42
N ILE A 85 -2.31 -4.90 9.69
CA ILE A 85 -3.69 -4.40 9.65
C ILE A 85 -4.60 -5.58 9.94
N LYS A 86 -5.48 -5.46 10.93
CA LYS A 86 -6.45 -6.50 11.29
C LYS A 86 -7.84 -6.08 10.87
N VAL A 87 -8.52 -6.95 10.12
CA VAL A 87 -9.86 -6.69 9.59
C VAL A 87 -10.79 -7.84 9.96
N SER A 88 -12.03 -7.56 10.32
CA SER A 88 -13.02 -8.60 10.63
C SER A 88 -13.17 -9.59 9.45
N ALA A 89 -13.13 -10.88 9.75
CA ALA A 89 -13.37 -11.93 8.76
C ALA A 89 -14.81 -11.89 8.23
N GLU A 90 -15.77 -11.46 9.05
CA GLU A 90 -17.17 -11.30 8.64
C GLU A 90 -17.34 -10.19 7.61
N LEU A 91 -16.69 -9.04 7.85
CA LEU A 91 -16.68 -7.92 6.91
C LEU A 91 -16.05 -8.33 5.58
N LEU A 92 -14.88 -8.99 5.62
CA LEU A 92 -14.22 -9.46 4.39
C LEU A 92 -15.07 -10.48 3.65
N ARG A 93 -15.70 -11.43 4.35
CA ARG A 93 -16.62 -12.37 3.70
C ARG A 93 -17.82 -11.64 3.09
N ALA A 94 -18.38 -10.62 3.75
CA ALA A 94 -19.48 -9.84 3.20
C ALA A 94 -19.08 -9.09 1.93
N ALA A 95 -17.91 -8.44 1.94
CA ALA A 95 -17.42 -7.65 0.82
C ALA A 95 -16.94 -8.49 -0.38
N LEU A 96 -16.35 -9.66 -0.14
CA LEU A 96 -15.74 -10.50 -1.19
C LEU A 96 -16.71 -11.55 -1.78
N LYS A 97 -17.96 -11.59 -1.28
CA LYS A 97 -18.97 -12.67 -1.48
C LYS A 97 -19.33 -12.95 -2.94
N ASP A 98 -19.15 -12.00 -3.85
CA ASP A 98 -19.62 -12.14 -5.23
C ASP A 98 -18.62 -12.85 -6.19
N GLY A 99 -17.43 -13.26 -5.74
CA GLY A 99 -16.41 -13.83 -6.64
C GLY A 99 -15.61 -15.05 -6.17
N HIS A 100 -15.76 -15.51 -4.92
CA HIS A 100 -14.73 -16.34 -4.28
C HIS A 100 -15.26 -17.60 -3.55
N SER A 101 -16.43 -18.12 -3.95
CA SER A 101 -16.99 -19.36 -3.38
C SER A 101 -15.98 -20.51 -3.49
N GLY A 102 -15.52 -21.05 -2.35
CA GLY A 102 -14.55 -22.15 -2.27
C GLY A 102 -13.06 -21.75 -2.15
N VAL A 103 -12.74 -20.45 -2.17
CA VAL A 103 -11.36 -19.96 -1.98
C VAL A 103 -11.14 -19.63 -0.49
N PRO A 104 -9.99 -20.02 0.12
CA PRO A 104 -9.66 -19.61 1.48
C PRO A 104 -9.68 -18.08 1.64
N LEU A 105 -10.21 -17.57 2.75
CA LEU A 105 -10.43 -16.13 2.96
C LEU A 105 -9.13 -15.31 2.82
N CYS A 106 -8.00 -15.83 3.33
CA CYS A 106 -6.69 -15.22 3.15
C CYS A 106 -6.32 -15.03 1.68
N CYS A 107 -6.57 -16.05 0.85
CA CYS A 107 -6.27 -16.00 -0.57
C CYS A 107 -7.22 -15.04 -1.30
N ALA A 108 -8.52 -15.08 -1.00
CA ALA A 108 -9.49 -14.13 -1.56
C ALA A 108 -9.13 -12.67 -1.20
N THR A 109 -8.66 -12.44 0.03
CA THR A 109 -8.21 -11.12 0.48
C THR A 109 -6.96 -10.68 -0.28
N LEU A 110 -5.98 -11.57 -0.49
CA LEU A 110 -4.77 -11.25 -1.27
C LEU A 110 -5.10 -11.00 -2.76
N GLN A 111 -6.03 -11.77 -3.35
CA GLN A 111 -6.52 -11.52 -4.71
C GLN A 111 -7.17 -10.14 -4.82
N TRP A 112 -8.00 -9.76 -3.86
CA TRP A 112 -8.63 -8.44 -3.83
C TRP A 112 -7.62 -7.30 -3.67
N LEU A 113 -6.62 -7.46 -2.78
CA LEU A 113 -5.52 -6.50 -2.63
C LEU A 113 -4.68 -6.35 -3.91
N LEU A 114 -4.71 -7.33 -4.81
CA LEU A 114 -3.96 -7.32 -6.05
C LEU A 114 -4.88 -7.31 -7.28
N ALA A 115 -6.17 -6.95 -7.15
CA ALA A 115 -7.16 -7.09 -8.23
C ALA A 115 -6.75 -6.38 -9.54
N GLU A 116 -6.05 -5.25 -9.41
CA GLU A 116 -5.55 -4.43 -10.52
C GLU A 116 -4.07 -4.71 -10.86
N ASN A 117 -3.49 -5.78 -10.31
CA ASN A 117 -2.12 -6.20 -10.55
C ASN A 117 -2.09 -7.52 -11.34
N ALA A 118 -1.17 -7.63 -12.30
CA ALA A 118 -1.00 -8.82 -13.14
C ALA A 118 -0.71 -10.11 -12.34
N ALA A 119 -0.24 -10.02 -11.09
CA ALA A 119 0.00 -11.18 -10.24
C ALA A 119 -1.26 -11.83 -9.67
N VAL A 120 -2.44 -11.20 -9.81
CA VAL A 120 -3.71 -11.74 -9.29
C VAL A 120 -4.01 -13.15 -9.80
N ASP A 121 -3.71 -13.42 -11.08
CA ASP A 121 -3.95 -14.73 -11.69
C ASP A 121 -3.10 -15.82 -11.05
N ILE A 122 -1.90 -15.46 -10.59
CA ILE A 122 -0.94 -16.39 -9.97
C ILE A 122 -1.36 -16.68 -8.54
N VAL A 123 -1.75 -15.65 -7.80
CA VAL A 123 -2.32 -15.78 -6.46
C VAL A 123 -3.55 -16.69 -6.52
N ARG A 124 -4.41 -16.50 -7.52
CA ARG A 124 -5.60 -17.34 -7.76
C ARG A 124 -5.23 -18.77 -8.11
N ALA A 125 -4.36 -18.97 -9.10
CA ALA A 125 -3.99 -20.30 -9.60
C ALA A 125 -3.30 -21.18 -8.54
N ARG A 126 -2.55 -20.57 -7.62
CA ARG A 126 -1.80 -21.27 -6.56
C ARG A 126 -2.43 -21.17 -5.18
N ALA A 127 -3.59 -20.52 -5.07
CA ALA A 127 -4.28 -20.26 -3.80
C ALA A 127 -3.36 -19.63 -2.73
N LEU A 128 -2.54 -18.65 -3.10
CA LEU A 128 -1.53 -18.08 -2.20
C LEU A 128 -2.16 -17.21 -1.11
N SER A 129 -1.58 -17.26 0.08
CA SER A 129 -1.85 -16.35 1.20
C SER A 129 -0.68 -15.39 1.48
N SER A 130 0.45 -15.55 0.80
CA SER A 130 1.56 -14.60 0.82
C SER A 130 2.21 -14.48 -0.55
N ILE A 131 2.81 -13.33 -0.82
CA ILE A 131 3.52 -13.06 -2.07
C ILE A 131 4.60 -12.00 -1.87
N GLN A 132 5.77 -12.23 -2.45
CA GLN A 132 6.88 -11.29 -2.45
C GLN A 132 6.97 -10.59 -3.80
N GLY A 133 6.88 -9.27 -3.79
CA GLY A 133 7.05 -8.41 -4.95
C GLY A 133 8.22 -7.46 -4.80
N VAL A 134 8.52 -6.75 -5.87
CA VAL A 134 9.59 -5.76 -5.96
C VAL A 134 8.95 -4.40 -6.23
N ALA A 135 9.25 -3.44 -5.37
CA ALA A 135 8.82 -2.05 -5.48
C ALA A 135 9.48 -1.35 -6.69
N PRO A 136 8.93 -0.21 -7.16
CA PRO A 136 9.49 0.60 -8.25
C PRO A 136 10.96 0.98 -8.11
N ASP A 137 11.42 1.17 -6.87
CA ASP A 137 12.80 1.53 -6.56
C ASP A 137 13.74 0.32 -6.50
N GLY A 138 13.21 -0.89 -6.54
CA GLY A 138 13.93 -2.17 -6.50
C GLY A 138 13.90 -2.87 -5.14
N ALA A 139 13.27 -2.29 -4.11
CA ALA A 139 13.20 -2.91 -2.80
C ALA A 139 12.17 -4.06 -2.75
N ASP A 140 12.47 -5.12 -2.00
CA ASP A 140 11.53 -6.21 -1.80
C ASP A 140 10.40 -5.80 -0.84
N VAL A 141 9.17 -6.15 -1.20
CA VAL A 141 7.97 -5.98 -0.38
C VAL A 141 7.24 -7.31 -0.30
N HIS A 142 7.04 -7.81 0.92
CA HIS A 142 6.35 -9.05 1.18
C HIS A 142 4.98 -8.78 1.78
N LEU A 143 3.93 -9.32 1.16
CA LEU A 143 2.57 -9.26 1.64
C LEU A 143 2.18 -10.63 2.20
N ILE A 144 1.71 -10.66 3.45
CA ILE A 144 1.26 -11.89 4.12
C ILE A 144 -0.16 -11.67 4.60
N VAL A 145 -1.04 -12.63 4.34
CA VAL A 145 -2.42 -12.63 4.82
C VAL A 145 -2.68 -13.89 5.62
N ARG A 146 -3.16 -13.74 6.86
CA ARG A 146 -3.45 -14.87 7.76
C ARG A 146 -4.69 -14.62 8.59
N GLU A 147 -5.42 -15.69 8.92
CA GLU A 147 -6.53 -15.62 9.87
C GLU A 147 -5.99 -15.58 11.31
N VAL A 148 -6.56 -14.68 12.12
CA VAL A 148 -6.20 -14.46 13.52
C VAL A 148 -7.47 -14.30 14.36
N ALA A 149 -7.44 -14.79 15.60
CA ALA A 149 -8.54 -14.60 16.54
C ALA A 149 -8.25 -13.42 17.48
N MET A 150 -9.20 -12.49 17.60
CA MET A 150 -9.11 -11.34 18.49
C MET A 150 -9.98 -11.56 19.74
N THR A 151 -9.35 -11.85 20.87
CA THR A 151 -10.03 -12.25 22.10
C THR A 151 -10.66 -11.10 22.89
N ASP A 152 -10.17 -9.87 22.72
CA ASP A 152 -10.47 -8.78 23.67
C ASP A 152 -11.58 -7.82 23.17
N LEU A 153 -12.03 -7.99 21.92
CA LEU A 153 -12.91 -7.05 21.22
C LEU A 153 -14.40 -7.21 21.50
N CYS A 154 -14.87 -8.43 21.80
CA CYS A 154 -16.30 -8.73 21.95
C CYS A 154 -16.57 -9.45 23.28
N PRO A 155 -17.66 -9.14 24.00
CA PRO A 155 -18.05 -9.90 25.18
C PRO A 155 -18.56 -11.31 24.85
N ALA A 156 -19.02 -11.56 23.62
CA ALA A 156 -19.57 -12.84 23.18
C ALA A 156 -18.50 -13.89 22.80
N GLY A 157 -17.21 -13.52 22.77
CA GLY A 157 -16.11 -14.42 22.45
C GLY A 157 -15.09 -13.81 21.48
N PRO A 158 -14.07 -14.58 21.06
CA PRO A 158 -13.06 -14.11 20.12
C PRO A 158 -13.67 -13.79 18.75
N ILE A 159 -13.37 -12.61 18.22
CA ILE A 159 -13.73 -12.22 16.87
C ILE A 159 -12.70 -12.80 15.89
N GLN A 160 -13.18 -13.51 14.86
CA GLN A 160 -12.31 -13.94 13.77
C GLN A 160 -11.95 -12.74 12.89
N ALA A 161 -10.66 -12.54 12.66
CA ALA A 161 -10.10 -11.48 11.85
C ALA A 161 -9.08 -12.03 10.85
N VAL A 162 -8.76 -11.23 9.85
CA VAL A 162 -7.67 -11.46 8.93
C VAL A 162 -6.62 -10.38 9.19
N GLU A 163 -5.40 -10.80 9.49
CA GLU A 163 -4.24 -9.94 9.58
C GLU A 163 -3.53 -9.88 8.23
N ILE A 164 -3.36 -8.66 7.72
CA ILE A 164 -2.56 -8.35 6.55
C ILE A 164 -1.27 -7.72 7.05
N GLN A 165 -0.15 -8.38 6.77
CA GLN A 165 1.18 -7.89 7.12
C GLN A 165 1.93 -7.45 5.88
N VAL A 166 2.66 -6.36 6.03
CA VAL A 166 3.55 -5.80 5.02
C VAL A 166 4.95 -5.77 5.59
N GLU A 167 5.90 -6.42 4.92
CA GLU A 167 7.31 -6.46 5.33
C GLU A 167 8.21 -5.91 4.22
N SER A 168 9.21 -5.13 4.60
CA SER A 168 10.28 -4.68 3.70
C SER A 168 11.51 -4.28 4.51
N SER A 169 12.67 -4.29 3.86
CA SER A 169 13.89 -3.65 4.38
C SER A 169 13.81 -2.11 4.33
N SER A 170 12.90 -1.55 3.52
CA SER A 170 12.70 -0.11 3.35
C SER A 170 11.48 0.40 4.10
N LEU A 171 11.70 1.34 5.02
CA LEU A 171 10.61 1.99 5.76
C LEU A 171 9.67 2.76 4.82
N ALA A 172 10.22 3.39 3.77
CA ALA A 172 9.43 4.15 2.82
C ALA A 172 8.47 3.25 2.04
N ASP A 173 8.93 2.06 1.63
CA ASP A 173 8.09 1.09 0.92
C ASP A 173 7.00 0.51 1.79
N ILE A 174 7.29 0.27 3.07
CA ILE A 174 6.25 -0.11 4.03
C ILE A 174 5.22 1.00 4.18
N CYS A 175 5.64 2.25 4.38
CA CYS A 175 4.70 3.37 4.50
C CYS A 175 3.78 3.43 3.28
N ARG A 176 4.34 3.32 2.08
CA ARG A 176 3.60 3.34 0.81
C ARG A 176 2.64 2.16 0.68
N ALA A 177 3.12 0.94 0.90
CA ALA A 177 2.32 -0.27 0.79
C ALA A 177 1.24 -0.36 1.88
N HIS A 178 1.58 -0.06 3.13
CA HIS A 178 0.62 0.02 4.23
C HIS A 178 -0.47 1.05 3.94
N HIS A 179 -0.11 2.24 3.44
CA HIS A 179 -1.09 3.26 3.06
C HIS A 179 -2.00 2.80 1.93
N ALA A 180 -1.47 2.10 0.92
CA ALA A 180 -2.28 1.52 -0.15
C ALA A 180 -3.28 0.47 0.39
N VAL A 181 -2.85 -0.42 1.28
CA VAL A 181 -3.74 -1.41 1.92
C VAL A 181 -4.84 -0.70 2.73
N VAL A 182 -4.46 0.26 3.59
CA VAL A 182 -5.43 1.02 4.40
C VAL A 182 -6.42 1.78 3.53
N GLY A 183 -5.95 2.44 2.47
CA GLY A 183 -6.81 3.18 1.54
C GLY A 183 -7.86 2.29 0.89
N ARG A 184 -7.46 1.13 0.38
CA ARG A 184 -8.42 0.16 -0.19
C ARG A 184 -9.40 -0.38 0.84
N MET A 185 -8.92 -0.66 2.07
CA MET A 185 -9.79 -1.13 3.15
C MET A 185 -10.83 -0.08 3.55
N GLN A 186 -10.43 1.19 3.61
CA GLN A 186 -11.35 2.29 3.89
C GLN A 186 -12.42 2.45 2.81
N THR A 187 -12.03 2.32 1.54
CA THR A 187 -12.99 2.32 0.42
C THR A 187 -13.99 1.18 0.56
N MET A 188 -13.51 -0.05 0.77
CA MET A 188 -14.37 -1.23 0.97
C MET A 188 -15.31 -1.08 2.17
N VAL A 189 -14.82 -0.60 3.32
CA VAL A 189 -15.64 -0.36 4.51
C VAL A 189 -16.74 0.65 4.21
N THR A 190 -16.42 1.73 3.48
CA THR A 190 -17.38 2.78 3.13
C THR A 190 -18.47 2.24 2.18
N GLU A 191 -18.08 1.43 1.19
CA GLU A 191 -19.01 0.76 0.28
C GLU A 191 -19.93 -0.23 1.01
N GLN A 192 -19.39 -1.03 1.93
CA GLN A 192 -20.18 -1.97 2.75
C GLN A 192 -21.11 -1.26 3.73
N ALA A 193 -20.69 -0.12 4.29
CA ALA A 193 -21.54 0.70 5.15
C ALA A 193 -22.74 1.27 4.39
N ALA A 194 -22.57 1.67 3.12
CA ALA A 194 -23.66 2.13 2.26
C ALA A 194 -24.69 1.01 1.95
N GLN A 195 -24.26 -0.25 2.00
CA GLN A 195 -25.11 -1.43 1.74
C GLN A 195 -25.87 -1.92 2.98
N GLY A 196 -25.75 -1.24 4.13
CA GLY A 196 -26.57 -1.50 5.32
C GLY A 196 -26.11 -2.67 6.20
N SER A 197 -24.83 -3.03 6.16
CA SER A 197 -24.28 -4.07 7.05
C SER A 197 -24.47 -3.70 8.53
N SER A 198 -25.01 -4.62 9.33
CA SER A 198 -25.12 -4.45 10.78
C SER A 198 -23.74 -4.42 11.43
N ALA A 199 -23.52 -3.47 12.36
CA ALA A 199 -22.28 -3.42 13.14
C ALA A 199 -22.22 -4.61 14.11
N PRO A 200 -21.07 -5.30 14.24
CA PRO A 200 -20.91 -6.33 15.25
C PRO A 200 -21.03 -5.73 16.66
N ASP A 201 -21.43 -6.56 17.63
CA ASP A 201 -21.49 -6.17 19.04
C ASP A 201 -20.07 -6.05 19.61
N LEU A 202 -19.47 -4.86 19.42
CA LEU A 202 -18.12 -4.54 19.85
C LEU A 202 -18.14 -3.88 21.24
N ARG A 203 -17.11 -4.17 22.05
CA ARG A 203 -16.90 -3.44 23.32
C ARG A 203 -16.57 -1.98 23.03
N VAL A 204 -17.59 -1.13 23.01
CA VAL A 204 -17.47 0.31 22.70
C VAL A 204 -16.41 1.00 23.55
N GLN A 205 -16.27 0.61 24.82
CA GLN A 205 -15.26 1.17 25.72
C GLN A 205 -13.83 0.82 25.29
N TYR A 206 -13.59 -0.40 24.80
CA TYR A 206 -12.28 -0.81 24.29
C TYR A 206 -11.92 -0.08 23.00
N LEU A 207 -12.88 0.10 22.08
CA LEU A 207 -12.69 0.91 20.87
C LEU A 207 -12.37 2.37 21.20
N ARG A 208 -13.10 2.96 22.16
CA ARG A 208 -12.79 4.32 22.64
C ARG A 208 -11.39 4.42 23.22
N GLN A 209 -10.92 3.39 23.94
CA GLN A 209 -9.57 3.35 24.47
C GLN A 209 -8.52 3.26 23.36
N ILE A 210 -8.71 2.40 22.35
CA ILE A 210 -7.83 2.33 21.18
C ILE A 210 -7.79 3.69 20.47
N HIS A 211 -8.95 4.32 20.25
CA HIS A 211 -9.03 5.62 19.61
C HIS A 211 -8.28 6.70 20.39
N ALA A 212 -8.50 6.78 21.71
CA ALA A 212 -7.82 7.75 22.58
C ALA A 212 -6.29 7.52 22.61
N ASN A 213 -5.85 6.27 22.59
CA ASN A 213 -4.44 5.92 22.48
C ASN A 213 -3.87 6.39 21.12
N HIS A 214 -4.59 6.11 20.03
CA HIS A 214 -4.19 6.50 18.68
C HIS A 214 -4.07 8.03 18.55
N GLU A 215 -5.06 8.79 19.02
CA GLU A 215 -5.00 10.25 19.03
C GLU A 215 -3.82 10.79 19.85
N THR A 216 -3.48 10.13 20.95
CA THR A 216 -2.34 10.54 21.78
C THR A 216 -1.01 10.31 21.09
N LEU A 217 -0.85 9.17 20.44
CA LEU A 217 0.34 8.88 19.62
C LEU A 217 0.45 9.84 18.43
N LEU A 218 -0.66 10.18 17.77
CA LEU A 218 -0.66 11.16 16.67
C LEU A 218 -0.26 12.56 17.15
N ARG A 219 -0.75 13.01 18.31
CA ARG A 219 -0.31 14.26 18.93
C ARG A 219 1.19 14.24 19.25
N GLU A 220 1.72 13.12 19.71
CA GLU A 220 3.15 12.96 19.96
C GLU A 220 3.96 13.01 18.66
N VAL A 221 3.52 12.35 17.59
CA VAL A 221 4.14 12.45 16.25
C VAL A 221 4.20 13.90 15.77
N GLN A 222 3.10 14.63 15.87
CA GLN A 222 3.05 16.04 15.47
C GLN A 222 4.05 16.87 16.27
N THR A 223 4.06 16.71 17.59
CA THR A 223 5.00 17.42 18.48
C THR A 223 6.46 17.12 18.14
N LEU A 224 6.80 15.85 17.91
CA LEU A 224 8.17 15.43 17.58
C LEU A 224 8.61 15.94 16.21
N ARG A 225 7.70 15.95 15.22
CA ARG A 225 7.95 16.53 13.90
C ARG A 225 8.23 18.03 14.01
N ASP A 226 7.41 18.76 14.76
CA ASP A 226 7.56 20.20 14.90
C ASP A 226 8.89 20.54 15.62
N ARG A 227 9.31 19.71 16.58
CA ARG A 227 10.63 19.81 17.24
C ARG A 227 11.80 19.54 16.29
N LEU A 228 11.72 18.51 15.44
CA LEU A 228 12.76 18.21 14.44
C LEU A 228 13.03 19.39 13.50
N CYS A 229 12.03 20.22 13.22
CA CYS A 229 12.20 21.43 12.41
C CYS A 229 13.00 22.54 13.10
N THR A 230 13.24 22.46 14.42
CA THR A 230 13.78 23.54 15.25
C THR A 230 15.03 23.17 16.07
N GLU A 231 15.41 21.90 16.09
CA GLU A 231 16.44 21.36 17.01
C GLU A 231 17.82 21.21 16.36
N ASP A 232 18.89 21.33 17.16
CA ASP A 232 20.27 21.05 16.76
C ASP A 232 20.48 19.54 16.45
N GLU A 233 21.53 19.21 15.69
CA GLU A 233 21.84 17.87 15.17
C GLU A 233 21.82 16.74 16.23
N ALA A 234 22.34 16.99 17.44
CA ALA A 234 22.38 15.99 18.51
C ALA A 234 20.99 15.69 19.09
N SER A 235 20.15 16.71 19.25
CA SER A 235 18.75 16.59 19.65
C SER A 235 17.89 15.97 18.54
N SER A 236 18.18 16.30 17.28
CA SER A 236 17.50 15.75 16.10
C SER A 236 17.61 14.22 16.03
N CYS A 237 18.78 13.65 16.35
CA CYS A 237 18.95 12.20 16.38
C CYS A 237 18.06 11.50 17.44
N ALA A 238 17.99 12.05 18.66
CA ALA A 238 17.14 11.51 19.72
C ALA A 238 15.65 11.64 19.38
N THR A 239 15.24 12.80 18.84
CA THR A 239 13.87 13.05 18.41
C THR A 239 13.46 12.14 17.25
N ALA A 240 14.36 11.88 16.29
CA ALA A 240 14.14 10.92 15.20
C ALA A 240 13.99 9.48 15.70
N GLN A 241 14.80 9.05 16.68
CA GLN A 241 14.65 7.73 17.30
C GLN A 241 13.31 7.59 18.02
N ARG A 242 12.88 8.62 18.75
CA ARG A 242 11.57 8.62 19.41
C ARG A 242 10.43 8.57 18.41
N LEU A 243 10.52 9.34 17.32
CA LEU A 243 9.54 9.32 16.25
C LEU A 243 9.40 7.92 15.62
N LEU A 244 10.51 7.23 15.38
CA LEU A 244 10.50 5.84 14.90
C LEU A 244 9.83 4.88 15.89
N GLN A 245 10.02 5.09 17.20
CA GLN A 245 9.37 4.28 18.24
C GLN A 245 7.85 4.50 18.24
N VAL A 246 7.40 5.75 18.20
CA VAL A 246 5.96 6.08 18.15
C VAL A 246 5.33 5.55 16.87
N TYR A 247 6.02 5.69 15.74
CA TYR A 247 5.57 5.14 14.46
C TYR A 247 5.45 3.60 14.50
N ARG A 248 6.39 2.90 15.15
CA ARG A 248 6.27 1.44 15.38
C ARG A 248 5.01 1.09 16.16
N GLN A 249 4.66 1.85 17.20
CA GLN A 249 3.43 1.62 17.96
C GLN A 249 2.17 1.82 17.11
N LEU A 250 2.16 2.86 16.27
CA LEU A 250 1.05 3.13 15.35
C LEU A 250 0.84 2.02 14.29
N ARG A 251 1.90 1.30 13.91
CA ARG A 251 1.86 0.22 12.91
C ARG A 251 1.35 -1.14 13.41
N HIS A 252 1.18 -1.30 14.71
CA HIS A 252 0.80 -2.58 15.32
C HIS A 252 -0.55 -2.53 16.06
N LEU A 253 -1.29 -1.42 15.92
CA LEU A 253 -2.59 -1.19 16.54
C LEU A 253 -3.74 -1.80 15.73
#